data_AF-A0A8H4QTL5-F1
#
_entry.id   AF-A0A8H4QTL5-F1
#
_cell.length_a   1.000
_cell.length_b   1.000
_cell.length_c   1.000
_cell.angle_alpha   90.00
_cell.angle_beta   90.00
_cell.angle_gamma   90.00
#
_symmetry.space_group_name_H-M   'P 1'
#
loop_
_entity.id
_entity.type
_entity.pdbx_description
1 polymer ?
#
loop_
_entity_poly.entity_id
_entity_poly.type
_entity_poly.pdbx_seq_one_letter_code
_entity_poly.pdbx_strand_id
1 'polypeptide(L)'
;MSSTSNKRRRANTTGAASKPKADADAGTDQPSLSRLNQLMTEALKTAKAIQPTRSDGPAIKKAHTLANSLLKAIPADITLKTIAFDEHKASFDAEVKALQRHCKRDYHDGYDEQTEMMEDLSKSIVEWLVELWELMQEPDMDLKVIEKCFVLAEYTDLDFKVKIVNDNGKVVYKGDSSVNRTLGWLWRELLIIATTRGLPIKTMLASIERFRLTDEVYDLFRESHVDDDADMLKYCKFWDGHWSDDMKAAAARVFAAKPA
;
A
#
# COMPACT_ATOMS: atom_id res chain seq x y z
N MET A 1 59.53 -7.96 41.28
CA MET A 1 58.72 -8.44 40.13
C MET A 1 57.27 -8.48 40.56
N SER A 2 56.41 -7.94 39.70
CA SER A 2 55.08 -7.38 39.95
C SER A 2 54.08 -8.28 40.68
N SER A 3 53.36 -7.73 41.67
CA SER A 3 51.99 -7.21 41.48
C SER A 3 51.32 -7.07 42.85
N THR A 4 51.00 -5.84 43.21
CA THR A 4 50.36 -5.45 44.48
C THR A 4 48.85 -5.38 44.25
N SER A 5 48.07 -6.36 44.72
CA SER A 5 46.61 -6.22 44.83
C SER A 5 46.27 -5.60 46.17
N ASN A 6 45.61 -4.43 46.13
CA ASN A 6 45.19 -3.69 47.29
C ASN A 6 43.73 -3.23 47.13
N LYS A 7 43.07 -3.08 48.28
CA LYS A 7 41.72 -2.57 48.57
C LYS A 7 40.55 -3.53 48.30
N ARG A 8 39.91 -4.11 49.33
CA ARG A 8 39.13 -3.59 50.49
C ARG A 8 37.78 -2.96 50.15
N ARG A 9 36.78 -3.56 50.82
CA ARG A 9 35.47 -3.06 51.30
C ARG A 9 34.40 -2.82 50.23
N ARG A 10 33.10 -2.98 50.48
CA ARG A 10 32.18 -3.69 51.43
C ARG A 10 30.84 -2.98 51.19
N ALA A 11 29.74 -3.68 51.47
CA ALA A 11 28.34 -3.21 51.56
C ALA A 11 27.60 -3.13 50.19
N ASN A 12 26.61 -3.96 49.85
CA ASN A 12 25.39 -4.44 50.54
C ASN A 12 24.21 -3.47 50.36
N THR A 13 23.22 -3.87 49.54
CA THR A 13 21.77 -3.53 49.58
C THR A 13 21.10 -4.30 48.42
N THR A 14 20.41 -5.43 48.65
CA THR A 14 18.96 -5.54 48.92
C THR A 14 18.06 -4.81 47.93
N GLY A 15 17.17 -5.55 47.26
CA GLY A 15 15.87 -5.00 46.87
C GLY A 15 15.28 -5.45 45.53
N ALA A 16 14.33 -6.38 45.62
CA ALA A 16 13.12 -6.48 44.79
C ALA A 16 13.25 -6.91 43.31
N ALA A 17 12.97 -8.20 43.10
CA ALA A 17 12.39 -8.72 41.88
C ALA A 17 11.15 -7.90 41.47
N SER A 18 11.18 -7.34 40.26
CA SER A 18 10.01 -6.76 39.60
C SER A 18 9.76 -7.52 38.29
N LYS A 19 8.53 -8.01 38.17
CA LYS A 19 7.96 -8.82 37.08
C LYS A 19 8.27 -8.27 35.68
N PRO A 20 8.40 -9.14 34.65
CA PRO A 20 8.32 -8.70 33.27
C PRO A 20 6.89 -8.23 32.99
N LYS A 21 6.77 -6.97 32.56
CA LYS A 21 5.54 -6.37 32.06
C LYS A 21 5.36 -6.90 30.63
N ALA A 22 4.25 -7.61 30.41
CA ALA A 22 3.81 -7.98 29.07
C ALA A 22 3.49 -6.69 28.30
N ASP A 23 4.20 -6.46 27.21
CA ASP A 23 3.84 -5.47 26.22
C ASP A 23 2.57 -5.96 25.52
N ALA A 24 1.46 -5.30 25.86
CA ALA A 24 0.20 -5.45 25.16
C ALA A 24 0.34 -4.80 23.78
N ASP A 25 0.40 -5.67 22.77
CA ASP A 25 -0.43 -5.61 21.56
C ASP A 25 -0.86 -4.20 21.11
N ALA A 26 -0.04 -3.58 20.26
CA ALA A 26 -0.42 -2.42 19.45
C ALA A 26 -0.83 -2.88 18.04
N GLY A 27 -1.69 -3.89 17.97
CA GLY A 27 -2.53 -4.17 16.81
C GLY A 27 -3.92 -3.57 17.03
N THR A 28 -4.58 -3.18 15.94
CA THR A 28 -6.05 -2.95 15.82
C THR A 28 -6.66 -1.57 16.14
N ASP A 29 -6.29 -0.53 15.38
CA ASP A 29 -7.12 0.70 15.29
C ASP A 29 -7.67 1.02 13.89
N GLN A 30 -7.33 0.20 12.88
CA GLN A 30 -7.83 0.35 11.52
C GLN A 30 -9.12 -0.44 11.23
N PRO A 31 -9.32 -1.68 11.73
CA PRO A 31 -10.62 -2.34 11.65
C PRO A 31 -11.68 -1.65 12.52
N SER A 32 -11.29 -0.80 13.49
CA SER A 32 -12.23 -0.10 14.36
C SER A 32 -12.90 1.10 13.66
N LEU A 33 -12.18 1.83 12.81
CA LEU A 33 -12.73 2.98 12.07
C LEU A 33 -13.69 2.58 10.94
N SER A 34 -13.34 1.55 10.16
CA SER A 34 -14.24 1.01 9.12
C SER A 34 -15.50 0.41 9.75
N ARG A 35 -15.33 -0.33 10.86
CA ARG A 35 -16.44 -0.85 11.65
C ARG A 35 -17.28 0.27 12.26
N LEU A 36 -16.68 1.35 12.73
CA LEU A 36 -17.37 2.51 13.27
C LEU A 36 -18.20 3.22 12.19
N ASN A 37 -17.65 3.44 10.99
CA ASN A 37 -18.38 4.04 9.87
C ASN A 37 -19.55 3.17 9.42
N GLN A 38 -19.37 1.85 9.37
CA GLN A 38 -20.44 0.92 9.06
C GLN A 38 -21.53 0.94 10.14
N LEU A 39 -21.15 0.90 11.43
CA LEU A 39 -22.08 0.95 12.56
C LEU A 39 -22.82 2.28 12.62
N MET A 40 -22.16 3.41 12.34
CA MET A 40 -22.80 4.72 12.26
C MET A 40 -23.80 4.78 11.11
N THR A 41 -23.45 4.25 9.95
CA THR A 41 -24.34 4.20 8.78
C THR A 41 -25.57 3.35 9.06
N GLU A 42 -25.41 2.17 9.67
CA GLU A 42 -26.52 1.30 10.04
C GLU A 42 -27.37 1.88 11.18
N ALA A 43 -26.76 2.53 12.17
CA ALA A 43 -27.49 3.22 13.23
C ALA A 43 -28.33 4.38 12.69
N LEU A 44 -27.79 5.15 11.73
CA LEU A 44 -28.51 6.23 11.06
C LEU A 44 -29.66 5.71 10.18
N LYS A 45 -29.46 4.62 9.42
CA LYS A 45 -30.54 3.95 8.67
C LYS A 45 -31.64 3.45 9.59
N THR A 46 -31.27 2.81 10.70
CA THR A 46 -32.21 2.32 11.74
C THR A 46 -32.99 3.48 12.36
N ALA A 47 -32.31 4.58 12.70
CA ALA A 47 -32.95 5.79 13.23
C ALA A 47 -33.91 6.43 12.21
N LYS A 48 -33.60 6.39 10.91
CA LYS A 48 -34.49 6.85 9.84
C LYS A 48 -35.75 5.98 9.72
N ALA A 49 -35.62 4.66 9.90
CA ALA A 49 -36.73 3.70 9.81
C ALA A 49 -37.77 3.88 10.93
N ILE A 50 -37.38 4.46 12.07
CA ILE A 50 -38.31 4.86 13.13
C ILE A 50 -39.06 6.11 12.66
N GLN A 51 -40.28 5.94 12.15
CA GLN A 51 -41.11 7.07 11.75
C GLN A 51 -41.64 7.82 12.99
N PRO A 52 -41.36 9.12 13.13
CA PRO A 52 -41.87 9.89 14.25
C PRO A 52 -43.41 9.95 14.21
N THR A 53 -44.06 9.59 15.30
CA THR A 53 -45.51 9.71 15.46
C THR A 53 -45.91 11.12 15.93
N ARG A 54 -47.20 11.44 15.84
CA ARG A 54 -47.72 12.77 16.19
C ARG A 54 -47.50 13.12 17.68
N SER A 55 -47.38 12.10 18.54
CA SER A 55 -47.11 12.24 19.99
C SER A 55 -45.64 12.38 20.37
N ASP A 56 -44.70 12.25 19.42
CA ASP A 56 -43.28 12.28 19.75
C ASP A 56 -42.80 13.68 20.10
N GLY A 57 -42.01 13.74 21.19
CA GLY A 57 -41.44 14.96 21.72
C GLY A 57 -40.47 15.65 20.74
N PRO A 58 -40.25 16.97 20.91
CA PRO A 58 -39.44 17.77 19.99
C PRO A 58 -37.98 17.27 19.84
N ALA A 59 -37.44 16.57 20.85
CA ALA A 59 -36.11 15.96 20.79
C ALA A 59 -36.03 14.82 19.77
N ILE A 60 -37.05 13.96 19.67
CA ILE A 60 -37.08 12.81 18.75
C ILE A 60 -37.17 13.31 17.30
N LYS A 61 -37.98 14.33 17.05
CA LYS A 61 -38.09 14.98 15.72
C LYS A 61 -36.79 15.65 15.30
N LYS A 62 -36.07 16.30 16.22
CA LYS A 62 -34.74 16.87 15.97
C LYS A 62 -33.70 15.79 15.66
N ALA A 63 -33.69 14.68 16.41
CA ALA A 63 -32.80 13.56 16.16
C ALA A 63 -33.05 12.93 14.77
N HIS A 64 -34.32 12.74 14.38
CA HIS A 64 -34.68 12.23 13.05
C HIS A 64 -34.28 13.19 11.92
N THR A 65 -34.46 14.50 12.11
CA THR A 65 -34.03 15.52 11.15
C THR A 65 -32.51 15.51 10.98
N LEU A 66 -31.76 15.43 12.08
CA LEU A 66 -30.30 15.34 12.05
C LEU A 66 -29.82 14.06 11.36
N ALA A 67 -30.43 12.91 11.67
CA ALA A 67 -30.10 11.63 11.04
C ALA A 67 -30.36 11.66 9.51
N ASN A 68 -31.45 12.28 9.07
CA ASN A 68 -31.73 12.46 7.64
C ASN A 68 -30.77 13.43 6.95
N SER A 69 -30.37 14.52 7.61
CA SER A 69 -29.38 15.45 7.08
C SER A 69 -28.00 14.79 6.94
N LEU A 70 -27.60 13.98 7.91
CA LEU A 70 -26.36 13.20 7.86
C LEU A 70 -26.41 12.13 6.77
N LEU A 71 -27.50 11.38 6.64
CA LEU A 71 -27.67 10.40 5.56
C LEU A 71 -27.71 11.03 4.15
N LYS A 72 -28.14 12.29 4.03
CA LYS A 72 -28.06 13.03 2.76
C LYS A 72 -26.67 13.57 2.46
N ALA A 73 -25.88 13.83 3.50
CA ALA A 73 -24.51 14.32 3.38
C ALA A 73 -23.50 13.18 3.14
N ILE A 74 -23.83 11.95 3.53
CA ILE A 74 -23.09 10.75 3.18
C ILE A 74 -23.44 10.40 1.72
N PRO A 75 -22.47 10.40 0.78
CA PRO A 75 -22.71 9.91 -0.57
C PRO A 75 -23.35 8.52 -0.52
N ALA A 76 -24.39 8.29 -1.31
CA ALA A 76 -25.15 7.03 -1.31
C ALA A 76 -24.31 5.79 -1.69
N ASP A 77 -23.07 6.01 -2.08
CA ASP A 77 -22.18 5.01 -2.65
C ASP A 77 -20.73 5.20 -2.13
N ILE A 78 -20.55 5.31 -0.80
CA ILE A 78 -19.23 5.05 -0.23
C ILE A 78 -18.97 3.54 -0.30
N THR A 79 -18.82 3.01 -1.51
CA THR A 79 -18.18 1.74 -1.74
C THR A 79 -16.68 2.02 -1.57
N LEU A 80 -16.19 1.91 -0.34
CA LEU A 80 -14.75 1.94 -0.08
C LEU A 80 -14.16 0.80 -0.91
N LYS A 81 -13.42 1.12 -1.97
CA LYS A 81 -12.65 0.10 -2.70
C LYS A 81 -11.67 -0.50 -1.70
N THR A 82 -11.73 -1.82 -1.52
CA THR A 82 -10.86 -2.55 -0.60
C THR A 82 -9.90 -3.40 -1.40
N ILE A 83 -8.63 -3.42 -0.98
CA ILE A 83 -7.63 -4.31 -1.56
C ILE A 83 -7.91 -5.73 -1.06
N ALA A 84 -8.15 -6.67 -1.97
CA ALA A 84 -8.35 -8.09 -1.66
C ALA A 84 -7.00 -8.80 -1.38
N PHE A 85 -6.16 -8.24 -0.50
CA PHE A 85 -4.77 -8.69 -0.30
C PHE A 85 -4.67 -10.19 0.02
N ASP A 86 -5.48 -10.68 0.96
CA ASP A 86 -5.43 -12.08 1.39
C ASP A 86 -5.84 -13.03 0.27
N GLU A 87 -6.76 -12.61 -0.60
CA GLU A 87 -7.21 -13.40 -1.75
C GLU A 87 -6.12 -13.47 -2.82
N HIS A 88 -5.53 -12.32 -3.20
CA HIS A 88 -4.40 -12.28 -4.13
C HIS A 88 -3.21 -13.08 -3.61
N LYS A 89 -2.87 -12.93 -2.33
CA LYS A 89 -1.78 -13.68 -1.71
C LYS A 89 -2.05 -15.18 -1.73
N ALA A 90 -3.27 -15.61 -1.41
CA ALA A 90 -3.64 -17.02 -1.42
C ALA A 90 -3.60 -17.62 -2.82
N SER A 91 -4.07 -16.88 -3.84
CA SER A 91 -3.99 -17.30 -5.25
C SER A 91 -2.54 -17.45 -5.69
N PHE A 92 -1.73 -16.43 -5.44
CA PHE A 92 -0.31 -16.42 -5.79
C PHE A 92 0.46 -17.56 -5.11
N ASP A 93 0.26 -17.77 -3.81
CA ASP A 93 0.87 -18.89 -3.07
C ASP A 93 0.44 -20.26 -3.64
N ALA A 94 -0.79 -20.38 -4.12
CA ALA A 94 -1.31 -21.63 -4.70
C ALA A 94 -0.69 -21.92 -6.09
N GLU A 95 -0.59 -20.89 -6.94
CA GLU A 95 0.02 -20.96 -8.27
C GLU A 95 1.52 -21.27 -8.18
N VAL A 96 2.27 -20.59 -7.31
CA VAL A 96 3.69 -20.88 -7.06
C VAL A 96 3.88 -22.31 -6.56
N LYS A 97 3.02 -22.80 -5.65
CA LYS A 97 3.06 -24.21 -5.19
C LYS A 97 2.68 -25.19 -6.28
N ALA A 98 1.82 -24.83 -7.22
CA ALA A 98 1.49 -25.67 -8.37
C ALA A 98 2.70 -25.80 -9.30
N LEU A 99 3.34 -24.68 -9.65
CA LEU A 99 4.56 -24.65 -10.43
C LEU A 99 5.69 -25.46 -9.77
N GLN A 100 5.96 -25.23 -8.48
CA GLN A 100 6.99 -25.97 -7.74
C GLN A 100 6.73 -27.49 -7.73
N ARG A 101 5.47 -27.92 -7.65
CA ARG A 101 5.12 -29.34 -7.74
C ARG A 101 5.34 -29.87 -9.16
N HIS A 102 5.02 -29.08 -10.18
CA HIS A 102 5.26 -29.43 -11.57
C HIS A 102 6.76 -29.60 -11.86
N CYS A 103 7.58 -28.58 -11.52
CA CYS A 103 9.03 -28.62 -11.66
C CYS A 103 9.69 -29.78 -10.89
N LYS A 104 9.07 -30.31 -9.83
CA LYS A 104 9.59 -31.50 -9.12
C LYS A 104 9.21 -32.81 -9.78
N ARG A 105 8.01 -32.88 -10.35
CA ARG A 105 7.47 -34.11 -10.94
C ARG A 105 7.98 -34.34 -12.35
N ASP A 106 8.11 -33.26 -13.11
CA ASP A 106 8.41 -33.29 -14.54
C ASP A 106 9.44 -32.22 -14.90
N TYR A 107 10.64 -32.38 -14.35
CA TYR A 107 11.72 -31.41 -14.49
C TYR A 107 12.50 -31.53 -15.81
N HIS A 108 12.39 -32.67 -16.50
CA HIS A 108 13.11 -32.93 -17.74
C HIS A 108 12.30 -32.60 -18.98
N ASP A 109 11.00 -32.87 -18.98
CA ASP A 109 10.18 -32.79 -20.18
C ASP A 109 9.06 -31.76 -20.08
N GLY A 110 8.68 -31.35 -18.86
CA GLY A 110 7.57 -30.40 -18.63
C GLY A 110 7.89 -28.92 -18.80
N TYR A 111 8.88 -28.54 -19.62
CA TYR A 111 9.29 -27.14 -19.77
C TYR A 111 8.22 -26.25 -20.40
N ASP A 112 7.44 -26.78 -21.33
CA ASP A 112 6.36 -26.05 -22.00
C ASP A 112 5.26 -25.72 -20.99
N GLU A 113 4.79 -26.69 -20.20
CA GLU A 113 3.78 -26.44 -19.17
C GLU A 113 4.30 -25.55 -18.03
N GLN A 114 5.59 -25.65 -17.68
CA GLN A 114 6.21 -24.75 -16.70
C GLN A 114 6.25 -23.31 -17.21
N THR A 115 6.48 -23.12 -18.51
CA THR A 115 6.45 -21.81 -19.15
C THR A 115 5.04 -21.22 -19.12
N GLU A 116 4.03 -22.00 -19.49
CA GLU A 116 2.61 -21.56 -19.41
C GLU A 116 2.23 -21.17 -17.97
N MET A 117 2.61 -21.97 -16.98
CA MET A 117 2.35 -21.65 -15.56
C MET A 117 3.05 -20.35 -15.10
N MET A 118 4.27 -20.09 -15.59
CA MET A 118 5.00 -18.84 -15.32
C MET A 118 4.38 -17.63 -16.02
N GLU A 119 3.85 -17.81 -17.23
CA GLU A 119 3.11 -16.77 -17.94
C GLU A 119 1.80 -16.41 -17.23
N ASP A 120 1.06 -17.40 -16.74
CA ASP A 120 -0.18 -17.19 -15.96
C ASP A 120 0.10 -16.44 -14.66
N LEU A 121 1.14 -16.84 -13.92
CA LEU A 121 1.64 -16.13 -12.74
C LEU A 121 2.00 -14.67 -13.08
N SER A 122 2.75 -14.47 -14.15
CA SER A 122 3.16 -13.12 -14.60
C SER A 122 1.95 -12.25 -14.89
N LYS A 123 0.97 -12.78 -15.62
CA LYS A 123 -0.25 -12.07 -15.98
C LYS A 123 -1.05 -11.65 -14.75
N SER A 124 -1.23 -12.57 -13.80
CA SER A 124 -1.91 -12.32 -12.52
C SER A 124 -1.26 -11.17 -11.74
N ILE A 125 0.08 -11.16 -11.67
CA ILE A 125 0.83 -10.06 -11.04
C ILE A 125 0.60 -8.75 -11.79
N VAL A 126 0.71 -8.74 -13.12
CA VAL A 126 0.55 -7.52 -13.93
C VAL A 126 -0.83 -6.90 -13.75
N GLU A 127 -1.89 -7.72 -13.79
CA GLU A 127 -3.27 -7.26 -13.56
C GLU A 127 -3.41 -6.64 -12.17
N TRP A 128 -2.82 -7.28 -11.16
CA TRP A 128 -2.85 -6.77 -9.79
C TRP A 128 -2.05 -5.46 -9.62
N LEU A 129 -0.89 -5.32 -10.26
CA LEU A 129 -0.10 -4.09 -10.22
C LEU A 129 -0.86 -2.89 -10.80
N VAL A 130 -1.65 -3.11 -11.86
CA VAL A 130 -2.54 -2.07 -12.43
C VAL A 130 -3.62 -1.69 -11.42
N GLU A 131 -4.29 -2.67 -10.82
CA GLU A 131 -5.32 -2.43 -9.79
C GLU A 131 -4.76 -1.67 -8.59
N LEU A 132 -3.60 -2.07 -8.08
CA LEU A 132 -2.93 -1.37 -6.96
C LEU A 132 -2.62 0.09 -7.30
N TRP A 133 -2.26 0.37 -8.57
CA TRP A 133 -2.04 1.74 -9.01
C TRP A 133 -3.31 2.58 -8.99
N GLU A 134 -4.42 2.02 -9.46
CA GLU A 134 -5.72 2.71 -9.41
C GLU A 134 -6.16 2.94 -7.96
N LEU A 135 -6.04 1.91 -7.12
CA LEU A 135 -6.42 1.97 -5.71
C LEU A 135 -5.62 3.01 -4.93
N MET A 136 -4.30 3.15 -5.19
CA MET A 136 -3.52 4.16 -4.47
C MET A 136 -3.91 5.59 -4.81
N GLN A 137 -4.57 5.86 -5.95
CA GLN A 137 -5.08 7.20 -6.26
C GLN A 137 -6.28 7.59 -5.38
N GLU A 138 -7.00 6.62 -4.83
CA GLU A 138 -8.18 6.86 -4.00
C GLU A 138 -7.79 7.58 -2.69
N PRO A 139 -8.38 8.74 -2.35
CA PRO A 139 -7.98 9.58 -1.21
C PRO A 139 -7.93 8.85 0.13
N ASP A 140 -8.89 7.94 0.35
CA ASP A 140 -9.10 7.22 1.60
C ASP A 140 -8.40 5.84 1.63
N MET A 141 -7.62 5.50 0.60
CA MET A 141 -6.91 4.22 0.54
C MET A 141 -5.83 4.12 1.61
N ASP A 142 -5.75 2.95 2.25
CA ASP A 142 -4.63 2.65 3.14
C ASP A 142 -3.37 2.28 2.35
N LEU A 143 -2.49 3.25 2.20
CA LEU A 143 -1.21 3.09 1.52
C LEU A 143 -0.29 2.05 2.19
N LYS A 144 -0.49 1.69 3.47
CA LYS A 144 0.27 0.62 4.12
C LYS A 144 -0.13 -0.77 3.61
N VAL A 145 -1.39 -0.95 3.19
CA VAL A 145 -1.80 -2.21 2.56
C VAL A 145 -1.19 -2.29 1.16
N ILE A 146 -1.19 -1.20 0.40
CA ILE A 146 -0.49 -1.12 -0.90
C ILE A 146 1.01 -1.42 -0.73
N GLU A 147 1.66 -0.84 0.28
CA GLU A 147 3.07 -1.14 0.62
C GLU A 147 3.30 -2.65 0.77
N LYS A 148 2.45 -3.35 1.55
CA LYS A 148 2.54 -4.81 1.73
C LYS A 148 2.33 -5.58 0.43
N CYS A 149 1.50 -5.08 -0.48
CA CYS A 149 1.26 -5.71 -1.78
C CYS A 149 2.51 -5.64 -2.66
N PHE A 150 3.20 -4.49 -2.70
CA PHE A 150 4.44 -4.34 -3.46
C PHE A 150 5.53 -5.27 -2.95
N VAL A 151 5.64 -5.43 -1.63
CA VAL A 151 6.57 -6.39 -1.01
C VAL A 151 6.29 -7.83 -1.44
N LEU A 152 5.03 -8.20 -1.72
CA LEU A 152 4.71 -9.53 -2.20
C LEU A 152 5.11 -9.73 -3.67
N ALA A 153 4.86 -8.73 -4.52
CA ALA A 153 5.16 -8.76 -5.95
C ALA A 153 6.66 -8.81 -6.26
N GLU A 154 7.51 -8.45 -5.30
CA GLU A 154 8.96 -8.45 -5.50
C GLU A 154 9.62 -9.83 -5.47
N TYR A 155 8.93 -10.86 -4.97
CA TYR A 155 9.46 -12.22 -4.96
C TYR A 155 9.51 -12.89 -6.34
N THR A 156 9.22 -12.16 -7.41
CA THR A 156 9.18 -12.70 -8.77
C THR A 156 10.20 -12.06 -9.69
N ASP A 157 11.15 -12.87 -10.15
CA ASP A 157 12.09 -12.52 -11.23
C ASP A 157 11.46 -12.87 -12.59
N LEU A 158 10.41 -12.14 -12.95
CA LEU A 158 9.62 -12.34 -14.16
C LEU A 158 9.82 -11.14 -15.10
N ASP A 159 9.98 -11.41 -16.40
CA ASP A 159 9.90 -10.37 -17.41
C ASP A 159 8.46 -10.28 -17.92
N PHE A 160 7.85 -9.11 -17.81
CA PHE A 160 6.48 -8.90 -18.28
C PHE A 160 6.29 -7.53 -18.93
N LYS A 161 5.18 -7.41 -19.66
CA LYS A 161 4.76 -6.15 -20.29
C LYS A 161 3.63 -5.56 -19.46
N VAL A 162 3.86 -4.38 -18.90
CA VAL A 162 2.85 -3.61 -18.15
C VAL A 162 2.49 -2.37 -18.91
N LYS A 163 1.21 -2.09 -19.00
CA LYS A 163 0.67 -0.84 -19.52
C LYS A 163 -0.38 -0.33 -18.55
N ILE A 164 -0.12 0.83 -17.95
CA ILE A 164 -1.07 1.50 -17.06
C ILE A 164 -1.63 2.71 -17.81
N VAL A 165 -2.95 2.84 -17.75
CA VAL A 165 -3.73 3.87 -18.43
C VAL A 165 -4.55 4.59 -17.37
N ASN A 166 -4.56 5.92 -17.39
CA ASN A 166 -5.38 6.70 -16.48
C ASN A 166 -6.86 6.74 -16.93
N ASP A 167 -7.71 7.33 -16.09
CA ASP A 167 -9.15 7.48 -16.36
C ASP A 167 -9.48 8.22 -17.67
N ASN A 168 -8.56 9.03 -18.17
CA ASN A 168 -8.69 9.75 -19.44
C ASN A 168 -8.25 8.91 -20.66
N GLY A 169 -7.95 7.63 -20.49
CA GLY A 169 -7.47 6.76 -21.56
C GLY A 169 -6.02 7.01 -21.99
N LYS A 170 -5.26 7.84 -21.25
CA LYS A 170 -3.87 8.15 -21.55
C LYS A 170 -2.92 7.20 -20.83
N VAL A 171 -1.95 6.68 -21.57
CA VAL A 171 -0.91 5.80 -21.00
C VAL A 171 -0.02 6.63 -20.07
N VAL A 172 0.08 6.22 -18.81
CA VAL A 172 0.96 6.85 -17.81
C VAL A 172 2.24 6.04 -17.59
N TYR A 173 2.18 4.73 -17.84
CA TYR A 173 3.32 3.84 -17.75
C TYR A 173 3.27 2.75 -18.82
N LYS A 174 4.42 2.43 -19.39
CA LYS A 174 4.61 1.31 -20.31
C LYS A 174 5.96 0.65 -20.06
N GLY A 175 5.96 -0.45 -19.31
CA GLY A 175 7.12 -1.31 -19.08
C GLY A 175 7.09 -2.52 -20.01
N ASP A 176 8.24 -2.89 -20.55
CA ASP A 176 8.47 -4.10 -21.36
C ASP A 176 9.73 -4.85 -20.88
N SER A 177 9.97 -4.79 -19.57
CA SER A 177 11.18 -5.28 -18.91
C SER A 177 10.84 -5.83 -17.52
N SER A 178 11.89 -6.23 -16.78
CA SER A 178 11.81 -6.78 -15.42
C SER A 178 10.78 -6.12 -14.49
N VAL A 179 10.19 -6.96 -13.63
CA VAL A 179 9.30 -6.58 -12.51
C VAL A 179 9.87 -5.39 -11.74
N ASN A 180 11.18 -5.40 -11.45
CA ASN A 180 11.84 -4.39 -10.63
C ASN A 180 11.68 -2.97 -11.18
N ARG A 181 11.69 -2.79 -12.50
CA ARG A 181 11.50 -1.45 -13.09
C ARG A 181 10.05 -0.97 -12.99
N THR A 182 9.10 -1.88 -13.06
CA THR A 182 7.67 -1.57 -12.83
C THR A 182 7.42 -1.27 -11.36
N LEU A 183 7.95 -2.10 -10.46
CA LEU A 183 7.87 -1.88 -9.02
C LEU A 183 8.56 -0.57 -8.62
N GLY A 184 9.75 -0.27 -9.15
CA GLY A 184 10.43 1.01 -8.89
C GLY A 184 9.57 2.21 -9.26
N TRP A 185 8.87 2.14 -10.41
CA TRP A 185 7.92 3.18 -10.79
C TRP A 185 6.71 3.25 -9.87
N LEU A 186 6.13 2.12 -9.45
CA LEU A 186 5.01 2.09 -8.52
C LEU A 186 5.40 2.60 -7.12
N TRP A 187 6.59 2.26 -6.64
CA TRP A 187 7.15 2.78 -5.39
C TRP A 187 7.33 4.29 -5.46
N ARG A 188 7.82 4.82 -6.60
CA ARG A 188 7.89 6.26 -6.84
C ARG A 188 6.50 6.91 -6.70
N GLU A 189 5.49 6.37 -7.37
CA GLU A 189 4.11 6.89 -7.28
C GLU A 189 3.60 6.86 -5.82
N LEU A 190 3.81 5.74 -5.12
CA LEU A 190 3.37 5.57 -3.73
C LEU A 190 4.02 6.60 -2.80
N LEU A 191 5.34 6.84 -2.92
CA LEU A 191 6.06 7.84 -2.13
C LEU A 191 5.50 9.25 -2.36
N ILE A 192 5.20 9.59 -3.62
CA ILE A 192 4.67 10.90 -3.99
C ILE A 192 3.26 11.08 -3.42
N ILE A 193 2.39 10.09 -3.58
CA ILE A 193 1.02 10.13 -3.07
C ILE A 193 1.04 10.22 -1.54
N ALA A 194 1.84 9.39 -0.86
CA ALA A 194 1.98 9.42 0.59
C ALA A 194 2.47 10.80 1.07
N THR A 195 3.48 11.36 0.41
CA THR A 195 4.02 12.69 0.75
C THR A 195 3.01 13.81 0.48
N THR A 196 2.21 13.70 -0.58
CA THR A 196 1.14 14.65 -0.92
C THR A 196 0.05 14.64 0.15
N ARG A 197 -0.28 13.45 0.68
CA ARG A 197 -1.25 13.26 1.78
C ARG A 197 -0.68 13.58 3.16
N GLY A 198 0.58 14.01 3.27
CA GLY A 198 1.24 14.27 4.54
C GLY A 198 1.48 13.01 5.40
N LEU A 199 1.49 11.83 4.78
CA LEU A 199 1.72 10.56 5.45
C LEU A 199 3.22 10.30 5.63
N PRO A 200 3.62 9.61 6.73
CA PRO A 200 5.01 9.28 6.96
C PRO A 200 5.51 8.22 5.97
N ILE A 201 6.59 8.51 5.25
CA ILE A 201 7.17 7.63 4.22
C ILE A 201 8.34 6.76 4.71
N LYS A 202 8.71 6.85 6.00
CA LYS A 202 9.91 6.18 6.54
C LYS A 202 9.87 4.66 6.37
N THR A 203 8.71 4.02 6.54
CA THR A 203 8.57 2.57 6.35
C THR A 203 8.73 2.18 4.89
N MET A 204 8.12 2.95 3.98
CA MET A 204 8.24 2.74 2.54
C MET A 204 9.69 2.86 2.08
N LEU A 205 10.43 3.86 2.55
CA LEU A 205 11.86 4.00 2.25
C LEU A 205 12.68 2.81 2.77
N ALA A 206 12.43 2.35 4.00
CA ALA A 206 13.10 1.17 4.55
C ALA A 206 12.78 -0.12 3.76
N SER A 207 11.55 -0.24 3.26
CA SER A 207 11.17 -1.33 2.35
C SER A 207 11.96 -1.23 1.05
N ILE A 208 11.97 -0.08 0.38
CA ILE A 208 12.73 0.16 -0.86
C ILE A 208 14.23 -0.17 -0.70
N GLU A 209 14.85 0.25 0.41
CA GLU A 209 16.26 -0.06 0.73
C GLU A 209 16.50 -1.56 0.95
N ARG A 210 15.64 -2.22 1.75
CA ARG A 210 15.73 -3.66 2.04
C ARG A 210 15.76 -4.49 0.76
N PHE A 211 15.02 -4.02 -0.23
CA PHE A 211 14.77 -4.66 -1.51
C PHE A 211 15.71 -4.18 -2.62
N ARG A 212 16.63 -3.27 -2.28
CA ARG A 212 17.64 -2.73 -3.20
C ARG A 212 17.03 -2.07 -4.44
N LEU A 213 15.83 -1.53 -4.31
CA LEU A 213 15.13 -0.79 -5.36
C LEU A 213 15.45 0.72 -5.31
N THR A 214 16.44 1.12 -4.52
CA THR A 214 16.72 2.54 -4.27
C THR A 214 17.10 3.25 -5.56
N ASP A 215 18.00 2.69 -6.35
CA ASP A 215 18.39 3.31 -7.61
C ASP A 215 17.25 3.26 -8.63
N GLU A 216 16.54 2.13 -8.73
CA GLU A 216 15.38 1.95 -9.60
C GLU A 216 14.25 2.94 -9.31
N VAL A 217 14.06 3.33 -8.05
CA VAL A 217 13.05 4.33 -7.65
C VAL A 217 13.58 5.74 -7.90
N TYR A 218 14.79 6.04 -7.44
CA TYR A 218 15.32 7.40 -7.44
C TYR A 218 15.75 7.89 -8.83
N ASP A 219 16.18 7.00 -9.72
CA ASP A 219 16.52 7.33 -11.12
C ASP A 219 15.28 7.71 -11.95
N LEU A 220 14.08 7.46 -11.43
CA LEU A 220 12.81 7.82 -12.08
C LEU A 220 12.31 9.22 -11.69
N PHE A 221 12.96 9.90 -10.75
CA PHE A 221 12.70 11.31 -10.46
C PHE A 221 13.44 12.19 -11.46
N ARG A 222 12.73 13.17 -12.02
CA ARG A 222 13.29 14.10 -13.01
C ARG A 222 13.66 15.42 -12.33
N GLU A 223 14.86 15.93 -12.60
CA GLU A 223 15.30 17.25 -12.10
C GLU A 223 14.49 18.41 -12.70
N SER A 224 13.94 18.23 -13.91
CA SER A 224 12.99 19.15 -14.51
C SER A 224 11.78 18.39 -15.06
N HIS A 225 10.58 18.80 -14.65
CA HIS A 225 9.34 18.36 -15.26
C HIS A 225 9.23 19.09 -16.61
N VAL A 226 9.85 18.54 -17.65
CA VAL A 226 9.66 19.05 -19.01
C VAL A 226 8.19 18.85 -19.35
N ASP A 227 7.50 19.95 -19.61
CA ASP A 227 6.09 19.95 -20.00
C ASP A 227 5.88 19.04 -21.23
N ASP A 228 4.96 18.10 -21.04
CA ASP A 228 4.10 17.42 -22.01
C ASP A 228 4.57 17.42 -23.48
N ASP A 229 5.42 16.44 -23.81
CA ASP A 229 5.40 15.90 -25.17
C ASP A 229 4.87 14.47 -25.13
N ALA A 230 3.83 14.18 -25.92
CA ALA A 230 3.26 12.83 -26.04
C ALA A 230 4.31 11.81 -26.52
N ASP A 231 5.36 12.29 -27.17
CA ASP A 231 6.52 11.51 -27.59
C ASP A 231 7.45 11.09 -26.43
N MET A 232 7.29 11.62 -25.21
CA MET A 232 8.10 11.20 -24.05
C MET A 232 7.91 9.72 -23.69
N LEU A 233 6.76 9.11 -23.96
CA LEU A 233 6.58 7.67 -23.74
C LEU A 233 7.46 6.81 -24.66
N LYS A 234 7.85 7.35 -25.82
CA LYS A 234 8.78 6.70 -26.76
C LYS A 234 10.19 6.61 -26.18
N TYR A 235 10.56 7.52 -25.28
CA TYR A 235 11.92 7.64 -24.74
C TYR A 235 12.03 7.28 -23.25
N CYS A 236 11.02 7.60 -22.45
CA CYS A 236 11.08 7.52 -20.98
C CYS A 236 10.21 6.41 -20.37
N LYS A 237 9.42 5.65 -21.15
CA LYS A 237 8.53 4.57 -20.67
C LYS A 237 7.46 4.97 -19.63
N PHE A 238 7.48 6.21 -19.12
CA PHE A 238 6.49 6.75 -18.20
C PHE A 238 6.29 8.26 -18.41
N TRP A 239 5.14 8.76 -17.95
CA TRP A 239 4.72 10.15 -18.06
C TRP A 239 4.19 10.64 -16.72
N ASP A 240 4.55 11.88 -16.34
CA ASP A 240 4.24 12.45 -15.01
C ASP A 240 3.12 13.50 -15.06
N GLY A 241 2.54 13.78 -16.23
CA GLY A 241 1.52 14.84 -16.34
C GLY A 241 0.13 14.44 -15.80
N HIS A 242 -0.03 13.21 -15.28
CA HIS A 242 -1.17 12.88 -14.41
C HIS A 242 -0.99 13.43 -12.98
N TRP A 243 0.20 13.91 -12.61
CA TRP A 243 0.44 14.51 -11.30
C TRP A 243 -0.16 15.91 -11.21
N SER A 244 -0.84 16.17 -10.10
CA SER A 244 -1.20 17.53 -9.68
C SER A 244 0.03 18.35 -9.31
N ASP A 245 -0.12 19.67 -9.18
CA ASP A 245 0.98 20.54 -8.75
C ASP A 245 1.48 20.19 -7.34
N ASP A 246 0.59 19.75 -6.45
CA ASP A 246 0.96 19.27 -5.11
C ASP A 246 1.80 17.98 -5.19
N MET A 247 1.47 17.08 -6.12
CA MET A 247 2.25 15.86 -6.36
C MET A 247 3.62 16.17 -6.95
N LYS A 248 3.73 17.13 -7.90
CA LYS A 248 5.03 17.60 -8.41
C LYS A 248 5.88 18.21 -7.30
N ALA A 249 5.28 19.03 -6.43
CA ALA A 249 5.97 19.59 -5.27
C ALA A 249 6.39 18.49 -4.27
N ALA A 250 5.57 17.47 -4.07
CA ALA A 250 5.90 16.31 -3.25
C ALA A 250 7.06 15.51 -3.85
N ALA A 251 7.08 15.29 -5.17
CA ALA A 251 8.15 14.60 -5.86
C ALA A 251 9.51 15.29 -5.65
N ALA A 252 9.55 16.62 -5.74
CA ALA A 252 10.76 17.40 -5.46
C ALA A 252 11.26 17.21 -4.01
N ARG A 253 10.34 17.16 -3.03
CA ARG A 253 10.69 16.92 -1.62
C ARG A 253 11.23 15.51 -1.39
N VAL A 254 10.62 14.49 -2.00
CA VAL A 254 11.08 13.10 -1.90
C VAL A 254 12.47 12.95 -2.52
N PHE A 255 12.70 13.54 -3.69
CA PHE A 255 13.99 13.50 -4.36
C PHE A 255 15.10 14.18 -3.55
N ALA A 256 14.81 15.36 -2.97
CA ALA A 256 15.75 16.06 -2.09
C ALA A 256 16.09 15.29 -0.80
N ALA A 257 15.24 14.35 -0.40
CA ALA A 257 15.44 13.47 0.76
C ALA A 257 16.11 12.13 0.41
N LYS A 258 16.67 11.98 -0.80
CA LYS A 258 17.38 10.77 -1.23
C LYS A 258 18.50 10.42 -0.21
N PRO A 259 18.55 9.17 0.29
CA PRO A 259 19.67 8.69 1.11
C PRO A 259 20.98 8.79 0.32
N ALA A 260 22.04 9.24 1.00
CA ALA A 260 23.39 9.36 0.43
C ALA A 260 24.09 8.01 0.29
#